data_AF-A0A348W055-F1
#
_entry.id   AF-A0A348W055-F1
#
_cell.length_a   1.000
_cell.length_b   1.000
_cell.length_c   1.000
_cell.angle_alpha   90.00
_cell.angle_beta   90.00
_cell.angle_gamma   90.00
#
_symmetry.space_group_name_H-M   'P 1'
#
loop_
_entity.id
_entity.type
_entity.pdbx_description
1 polymer ?
#
loop_
_entity_poly.entity_id
_entity_poly.type
_entity_poly.pdbx_seq_one_letter_code
_entity_poly.pdbx_strand_id
1 'polypeptide(L)'
;MTKLKFAFKSLYSNQVILDERKKSPWWLAIIFFILAMVCTSIPTLVTGLRTNGSSLITIGNNTLESGLQLFSLENPAMNINENCELVYDNTKVIPSSTDSEYATQMKVVNDGTEKLMNFTSTYVNTEDSSKTQVITLLNVYYFPELDPVNNSNDYKTFTDIIDTKILKKDAKDTSKYELVPVTSIIFTKTSFRVIVFKAVDATVETKYSSIMEGQFKLLKGTNLATVSDINNSNNAESIKTFWCEFLDKGYQPLKVSQTWLSTSILTGISAVATLFVGLLIFIVTRGKNNLYNDMSFAQSLKACAFLALSPAVITLILGFIMPSFASMAYILTFGMRTIFFVMRTSGGVSGSNNQEKPVYQARS
;
A
#
# COMPACT_ATOMS: atom_id res chain seq x y z
N MET A 1 18.91 22.42 -32.94
CA MET A 1 18.89 22.56 -31.47
C MET A 1 19.60 21.35 -30.89
N THR A 2 20.40 21.47 -29.81
CA THR A 2 20.98 20.27 -29.18
C THR A 2 19.86 19.45 -28.52
N LYS A 3 19.95 18.11 -28.57
CA LYS A 3 18.91 17.20 -28.05
C LYS A 3 18.61 17.45 -26.56
N LEU A 4 19.63 17.82 -25.78
CA LEU A 4 19.49 18.19 -24.37
C LEU A 4 18.73 19.51 -24.19
N LYS A 5 19.05 20.54 -24.99
CA LYS A 5 18.32 21.82 -24.96
C LYS A 5 16.86 21.61 -25.38
N PHE A 6 16.60 20.71 -26.33
CA PHE A 6 15.23 20.32 -26.70
C PHE A 6 14.50 19.70 -25.52
N ALA A 7 15.11 18.75 -24.80
CA ALA A 7 14.50 18.11 -23.64
C ALA A 7 14.05 19.12 -22.58
N PHE A 8 14.91 20.05 -22.17
CA PHE A 8 14.52 21.07 -21.20
C PHE A 8 13.45 22.03 -21.73
N LYS A 9 13.57 22.50 -22.97
CA LYS A 9 12.55 23.41 -23.54
C LYS A 9 11.20 22.73 -23.76
N SER A 10 11.21 21.43 -24.04
CA SER A 10 9.99 20.64 -24.20
C SER A 10 9.25 20.46 -22.88
N LEU A 11 9.81 20.79 -21.72
CA LEU A 11 9.07 20.72 -20.45
C LEU A 11 8.02 21.84 -20.30
N TYR A 12 8.26 23.00 -20.90
CA TYR A 12 7.40 24.18 -20.71
C TYR A 12 6.85 24.77 -22.02
N SER A 13 7.42 24.46 -23.19
CA SER A 13 6.98 25.04 -24.47
C SER A 13 6.34 24.01 -25.39
N ASN A 14 5.02 24.14 -25.59
CA ASN A 14 4.28 23.35 -26.58
C ASN A 14 4.69 23.69 -28.03
N GLN A 15 5.20 24.90 -28.29
CA GLN A 15 5.68 25.31 -29.61
C GLN A 15 6.91 24.50 -30.03
N VAL A 16 7.85 24.35 -29.10
CA VAL A 16 9.09 23.59 -29.36
C VAL A 16 8.77 22.13 -29.70
N ILE A 17 7.75 21.55 -29.07
CA ILE A 17 7.28 20.19 -29.38
C ILE A 17 6.67 20.14 -30.79
N LEU A 18 5.86 21.13 -31.16
CA LEU A 18 5.29 21.21 -32.51
C LEU A 18 6.39 21.30 -33.58
N ASP A 19 7.40 22.12 -33.39
CA ASP A 19 8.46 22.34 -34.39
C ASP A 19 9.38 21.11 -34.53
N GLU A 20 9.66 20.43 -33.43
CA GLU A 20 10.59 19.30 -33.37
C GLU A 20 9.93 17.96 -33.70
N ARG A 21 8.58 17.85 -33.73
CA ARG A 21 7.87 16.60 -34.08
C ARG A 21 8.29 16.01 -35.44
N LYS A 22 8.61 16.88 -36.42
CA LYS A 22 9.03 16.50 -37.77
C LYS A 22 10.54 16.19 -37.84
N LYS A 23 11.36 16.92 -37.06
CA LYS A 23 12.83 16.89 -37.13
C LYS A 23 13.45 15.84 -36.22
N SER A 24 12.81 15.53 -35.10
CA SER A 24 13.34 14.64 -34.08
C SER A 24 13.17 13.15 -34.45
N PRO A 25 14.19 12.33 -34.18
CA PRO A 25 14.15 10.90 -34.49
C PRO A 25 13.18 10.16 -33.55
N TRP A 26 12.62 9.05 -34.04
CA TRP A 26 11.60 8.27 -33.31
C TRP A 26 12.09 7.70 -31.98
N TRP A 27 13.35 7.25 -31.92
CA TRP A 27 13.91 6.71 -30.68
C TRP A 27 13.91 7.73 -29.53
N LEU A 28 13.97 9.04 -29.84
CA LEU A 28 13.91 10.08 -28.82
C LEU A 28 12.52 10.13 -28.17
N ALA A 29 11.45 9.95 -28.95
CA ALA A 29 10.10 9.87 -28.41
C ALA A 29 9.92 8.64 -27.51
N ILE A 30 10.53 7.50 -27.87
CA ILE A 30 10.51 6.30 -27.03
C ILE A 30 11.19 6.57 -25.68
N ILE A 31 12.34 7.25 -25.67
CA ILE A 31 13.03 7.60 -24.42
C ILE A 31 12.14 8.50 -23.54
N PHE A 32 11.50 9.52 -24.10
CA PHE A 32 10.63 10.43 -23.34
C PHE A 32 9.42 9.71 -22.78
N PHE A 33 8.84 8.80 -23.55
CA PHE A 33 7.75 7.96 -23.11
C PHE A 33 8.16 7.09 -21.92
N ILE A 34 9.27 6.35 -22.03
CA ILE A 34 9.78 5.50 -20.95
C ILE A 34 10.12 6.34 -19.71
N LEU A 35 10.77 7.48 -19.89
CA LEU A 35 11.16 8.36 -18.79
C LEU A 35 9.94 8.94 -18.07
N ALA A 36 8.87 9.29 -18.80
CA ALA A 36 7.60 9.70 -18.20
C ALA A 36 6.97 8.56 -17.38
N MET A 37 7.00 7.32 -17.87
CA MET A 37 6.49 6.16 -17.16
C MET A 37 7.27 5.87 -15.86
N VAL A 38 8.59 6.00 -15.90
CA VAL A 38 9.44 5.84 -14.71
C VAL A 38 9.18 6.97 -13.70
N CYS A 39 9.11 8.23 -14.16
CA CYS A 39 8.86 9.36 -13.27
C CYS A 39 7.51 9.27 -12.53
N THR A 40 6.46 8.81 -13.22
CA THR A 40 5.13 8.63 -12.60
C THR A 40 5.09 7.50 -11.59
N SER A 41 5.93 6.47 -11.74
CA SER A 41 5.89 5.26 -10.92
C SER A 41 6.76 5.33 -9.66
N ILE A 42 7.77 6.21 -9.65
CA ILE A 42 8.72 6.37 -8.54
C ILE A 42 8.03 6.67 -7.19
N PRO A 43 7.08 7.63 -7.09
CA PRO A 43 6.48 7.97 -5.79
C PRO A 43 5.76 6.76 -5.17
N THR A 44 4.94 6.04 -5.94
CA THR A 44 4.23 4.84 -5.48
C THR A 44 5.20 3.76 -5.02
N LEU A 45 6.30 3.56 -5.76
CA LEU A 45 7.33 2.58 -5.41
C LEU A 45 8.01 2.95 -4.08
N VAL A 46 8.43 4.21 -3.91
CA VAL A 46 9.09 4.65 -2.68
C VAL A 46 8.15 4.60 -1.48
N THR A 47 6.91 5.07 -1.62
CA THR A 47 5.92 5.03 -0.55
C THR A 47 5.59 3.60 -0.14
N GLY A 48 5.34 2.71 -1.09
CA GLY A 48 5.02 1.30 -0.80
C GLY A 48 6.16 0.58 -0.09
N LEU A 49 7.42 0.83 -0.48
CA LEU A 49 8.59 0.20 0.17
C LEU A 49 8.87 0.76 1.57
N ARG A 50 8.46 2.00 1.87
CA ARG A 50 8.63 2.63 3.19
C ARG A 50 7.64 2.15 4.24
N THR A 51 6.54 1.50 3.84
CA THR A 51 5.58 0.94 4.81
C THR A 51 6.25 -0.19 5.60
N ASN A 52 6.09 -0.18 6.92
CA ASN A 52 6.72 -1.14 7.82
C ASN A 52 5.66 -1.88 8.64
N GLY A 53 5.95 -3.12 8.99
CA GLY A 53 5.12 -3.97 9.84
C GLY A 53 4.96 -3.39 11.25
N SER A 54 6.08 -2.89 11.78
CA SER A 54 6.21 -2.25 13.09
C SER A 54 5.32 -1.03 13.28
N SER A 55 4.78 -0.43 12.20
CA SER A 55 3.83 0.68 12.33
C SER A 55 2.63 0.32 13.19
N LEU A 56 2.19 -0.95 13.18
CA LEU A 56 1.08 -1.44 14.00
C LEU A 56 1.31 -1.27 15.51
N ILE A 57 2.56 -1.41 15.96
CA ILE A 57 2.93 -1.27 17.38
C ILE A 57 3.06 0.23 17.73
N THR A 58 3.48 1.07 16.77
CA THR A 58 3.71 2.50 17.01
C THR A 58 2.46 3.38 16.96
N ILE A 59 1.34 2.92 16.39
CA ILE A 59 0.10 3.71 16.28
C ILE A 59 -0.61 3.74 17.64
N GLY A 60 -0.06 4.49 18.61
CA GLY A 60 -0.72 5.01 19.83
C GLY A 60 -1.70 4.11 20.60
N ASN A 61 -1.63 2.80 20.42
CA ASN A 61 -2.64 1.83 20.84
C ASN A 61 -1.90 0.70 21.54
N ASN A 62 -1.75 0.85 22.86
CA ASN A 62 -0.88 0.03 23.70
C ASN A 62 -1.35 -1.44 23.81
N THR A 63 -2.51 -1.81 23.25
CA THR A 63 -3.12 -3.14 23.42
C THR A 63 -2.31 -4.24 22.73
N LEU A 64 -1.89 -4.01 21.48
CA LEU A 64 -1.04 -4.95 20.74
C LEU A 64 0.35 -5.03 21.38
N GLU A 65 0.96 -3.89 21.72
CA GLU A 65 2.29 -3.84 22.33
C GLU A 65 2.31 -4.59 23.68
N SER A 66 1.41 -4.21 24.60
CA SER A 66 1.32 -4.84 25.92
C SER A 66 0.89 -6.32 25.83
N GLY A 67 -0.01 -6.65 24.91
CA GLY A 67 -0.43 -8.02 24.68
C GLY A 67 0.69 -8.92 24.15
N LEU A 68 1.52 -8.42 23.21
CA LEU A 68 2.69 -9.14 22.70
C LEU A 68 3.78 -9.28 23.76
N GLN A 69 3.95 -8.28 24.63
CA GLN A 69 4.85 -8.38 25.78
C GLN A 69 4.41 -9.52 26.72
N LEU A 70 3.14 -9.55 27.12
CA LEU A 70 2.60 -10.64 27.94
C LEU A 70 2.72 -12.01 27.26
N PHE A 71 2.40 -12.08 25.96
CA PHE A 71 2.56 -13.31 25.19
C PHE A 71 3.99 -13.82 25.19
N SER A 72 4.99 -12.94 25.07
CA SER A 72 6.40 -13.31 25.14
C SER A 72 6.84 -13.76 26.53
N LEU A 73 6.28 -13.16 27.59
CA LEU A 73 6.57 -13.55 28.97
C LEU A 73 6.10 -14.97 29.29
N GLU A 74 4.99 -15.42 28.69
CA GLU A 74 4.51 -16.81 28.80
C GLU A 74 5.40 -17.85 28.10
N ASN A 75 6.52 -17.43 27.50
CA ASN A 75 7.50 -18.30 26.83
C ASN A 75 6.82 -19.24 25.82
N PRO A 76 6.24 -18.68 24.74
CA PRO A 76 5.50 -19.47 23.79
C PRO A 76 6.48 -20.42 23.11
N ALA A 77 6.21 -21.72 23.22
CA ALA A 77 7.03 -22.79 22.67
C ALA A 77 6.90 -22.87 21.13
N MET A 78 7.02 -21.74 20.45
CA MET A 78 6.79 -21.58 19.01
C MET A 78 8.11 -21.26 18.32
N ASN A 79 8.39 -21.98 17.24
CA ASN A 79 9.59 -21.76 16.43
C ASN A 79 9.24 -21.84 14.94
N ILE A 80 9.83 -20.95 14.15
CA ILE A 80 9.74 -21.00 12.69
C ILE A 80 10.88 -21.88 12.18
N ASN A 81 10.54 -23.07 11.70
CA ASN A 81 11.50 -24.06 11.25
C ASN A 81 12.21 -23.66 9.94
N GLU A 82 13.12 -24.52 9.48
CA GLU A 82 13.88 -24.30 8.25
C GLU A 82 13.00 -24.24 6.97
N ASN A 83 11.80 -24.82 7.04
CA ASN A 83 10.81 -24.83 5.96
C ASN A 83 9.90 -23.58 5.99
N CYS A 84 10.18 -22.61 6.86
CA CYS A 84 9.36 -21.42 7.08
C CYS A 84 7.95 -21.76 7.60
N GLU A 85 7.84 -22.82 8.40
CA GLU A 85 6.59 -23.23 9.04
C GLU A 85 6.67 -22.95 10.54
N LEU A 86 5.60 -22.43 11.11
CA LEU A 86 5.48 -22.26 12.56
C LEU A 86 5.15 -23.62 13.19
N VAL A 87 6.08 -24.10 14.01
CA VAL A 87 5.95 -25.33 14.78
C VAL A 87 5.78 -24.95 16.24
N TYR A 88 4.73 -25.49 16.87
CA TYR A 88 4.53 -25.40 18.31
C TYR A 88 5.04 -26.68 18.97
N ASP A 89 5.93 -26.54 19.94
CA ASP A 89 6.40 -27.63 20.78
C ASP A 89 5.35 -27.94 21.85
N ASN A 90 4.64 -29.05 21.66
CA ASN A 90 3.57 -29.54 22.54
C ASN A 90 4.05 -29.98 23.94
N THR A 91 5.36 -29.98 24.22
CA THR A 91 5.90 -30.46 25.50
C THR A 91 5.91 -29.42 26.62
N LYS A 92 5.81 -28.11 26.29
CA LYS A 92 5.65 -27.06 27.30
C LYS A 92 4.16 -26.90 27.65
N VAL A 93 3.77 -27.38 28.81
CA VAL A 93 2.49 -27.04 29.45
C VAL A 93 2.55 -25.54 29.79
N ILE A 94 1.78 -24.72 29.08
CA ILE A 94 1.63 -23.31 29.45
C ILE A 94 0.82 -23.29 30.75
N PRO A 95 1.34 -22.71 31.85
CA PRO A 95 0.61 -22.65 33.10
C PRO A 95 -0.66 -21.84 32.91
N SER A 96 -1.81 -22.39 33.29
CA SER A 96 -2.98 -21.57 33.59
C SER A 96 -2.68 -20.82 34.89
N SER A 97 -2.03 -19.66 34.82
CA SER A 97 -1.77 -18.87 36.03
C SER A 97 -3.08 -18.22 36.49
N THR A 98 -3.52 -18.59 37.69
CA THR A 98 -4.65 -17.98 38.40
C THR A 98 -4.23 -16.78 39.26
N ASP A 99 -2.93 -16.48 39.37
CA ASP A 99 -2.38 -15.51 40.33
C ASP A 99 -1.32 -14.55 39.73
N SER A 100 -1.64 -13.92 38.60
CA SER A 100 -0.96 -12.71 38.16
C SER A 100 -2.03 -11.64 37.94
N GLU A 101 -1.73 -10.36 38.23
CA GLU A 101 -2.61 -9.21 37.91
C GLU A 101 -3.09 -9.18 36.44
N TYR A 102 -2.52 -10.05 35.59
CA TYR A 102 -2.87 -10.37 34.22
C TYR A 102 -3.28 -11.85 34.13
N ALA A 103 -4.58 -12.15 34.08
CA ALA A 103 -5.04 -13.53 33.97
C ALA A 103 -4.90 -14.03 32.52
N THR A 104 -3.98 -14.96 32.29
CA THR A 104 -3.83 -15.70 31.02
C THR A 104 -4.81 -16.88 31.05
N GLN A 105 -5.88 -16.84 30.24
CA GLN A 105 -6.78 -17.99 30.10
C GLN A 105 -6.54 -18.66 28.76
N MET A 106 -5.95 -19.85 28.79
CA MET A 106 -5.94 -20.74 27.63
C MET A 106 -7.27 -21.49 27.57
N LYS A 107 -7.93 -21.41 26.41
CA LYS A 107 -9.03 -22.33 26.09
C LYS A 107 -8.56 -23.18 24.92
N VAL A 108 -8.32 -24.47 25.17
CA VAL A 108 -8.23 -25.46 24.09
C VAL A 108 -9.65 -25.58 23.53
N VAL A 109 -9.89 -25.00 22.36
CA VAL A 109 -11.19 -25.08 21.69
C VAL A 109 -11.11 -26.22 20.68
N ASN A 110 -11.81 -27.32 21.00
CA ASN A 110 -12.21 -28.48 20.19
C ASN A 110 -11.28 -28.96 19.04
N ASP A 111 -10.91 -30.25 19.11
CA ASP A 111 -10.24 -31.08 18.08
C ASP A 111 -8.71 -31.01 17.93
N GLY A 112 -7.99 -30.24 18.72
CA GLY A 112 -6.52 -30.26 18.70
C GLY A 112 -5.88 -29.59 17.46
N THR A 113 -6.69 -29.04 16.56
CA THR A 113 -6.31 -28.31 15.35
C THR A 113 -6.32 -26.78 15.52
N GLU A 114 -6.84 -26.28 16.64
CA GLU A 114 -6.89 -24.85 16.99
C GLU A 114 -6.42 -24.64 18.43
N LYS A 115 -5.57 -23.63 18.65
CA LYS A 115 -5.16 -23.21 20.00
C LYS A 115 -5.44 -21.72 20.19
N LEU A 116 -6.04 -21.37 21.33
CA LEU A 116 -6.34 -20.00 21.72
C LEU A 116 -5.69 -19.65 23.07
N MET A 117 -4.98 -18.53 23.10
CA MET A 117 -4.46 -17.90 24.32
C MET A 117 -5.02 -16.48 24.43
N ASN A 118 -5.61 -16.16 25.58
CA ASN A 118 -6.17 -14.84 25.84
C ASN A 118 -5.33 -14.10 26.89
N PHE A 119 -4.95 -12.87 26.58
CA PHE A 119 -4.19 -11.98 27.45
C PHE A 119 -5.09 -10.86 27.94
N THR A 120 -5.35 -10.83 29.24
CA THR A 120 -6.25 -9.84 29.86
C THR A 120 -5.49 -8.93 30.81
N SER A 121 -5.99 -7.70 30.99
CA SER A 121 -5.51 -6.75 31.97
C SER A 121 -6.68 -6.10 32.69
N THR A 122 -6.48 -5.83 33.97
CA THR A 122 -7.47 -5.20 34.84
C THR A 122 -7.35 -3.69 34.71
N TYR A 123 -8.40 -3.03 34.22
CA TYR A 123 -8.47 -1.59 34.05
C TYR A 123 -9.41 -0.97 35.09
N VAL A 124 -8.95 0.09 35.75
CA VAL A 124 -9.79 0.90 36.66
C VAL A 124 -10.25 2.13 35.91
N ASN A 125 -11.57 2.29 35.74
CA ASN A 125 -12.12 3.47 35.10
C ASN A 125 -11.93 4.69 36.02
N THR A 126 -11.22 5.71 35.54
CA THR A 126 -10.92 6.92 36.31
C THR A 126 -12.14 7.78 36.63
N GLU A 127 -13.26 7.61 35.92
CA GLU A 127 -14.52 8.33 36.20
C GLU A 127 -15.34 7.69 37.32
N ASP A 128 -15.13 6.40 37.58
CA ASP A 128 -15.84 5.64 38.61
C ASP A 128 -14.86 4.60 39.19
N SER A 129 -14.02 5.04 40.13
CA SER A 129 -12.97 4.24 40.78
C SER A 129 -13.49 3.04 41.56
N SER A 130 -14.81 2.85 41.62
CA SER A 130 -15.50 1.67 42.14
C SER A 130 -15.72 0.56 41.11
N LYS A 131 -15.52 0.83 39.81
CA LYS A 131 -15.71 -0.13 38.71
C LYS A 131 -14.38 -0.54 38.10
N THR A 132 -13.95 -1.74 38.48
CA THR A 132 -12.89 -2.47 37.81
C THR A 132 -13.45 -3.21 36.60
N GLN A 133 -12.90 -2.97 35.41
CA GLN A 133 -13.25 -3.70 34.19
C GLN A 133 -12.07 -4.54 33.72
N VAL A 134 -12.31 -5.80 33.39
CA VAL A 134 -11.29 -6.66 32.78
C VAL A 134 -11.34 -6.44 31.27
N ILE A 135 -10.25 -5.93 30.70
CA ILE A 135 -10.11 -5.69 29.27
C ILE A 135 -9.19 -6.77 28.69
N THR A 136 -9.61 -7.40 27.59
CA THR A 136 -8.72 -8.32 26.86
C THR A 136 -7.82 -7.50 25.93
N LEU A 137 -6.51 -7.62 26.10
CA LEU A 137 -5.51 -6.87 25.34
C LEU A 137 -5.19 -7.55 24.00
N LEU A 138 -5.03 -8.88 24.01
CA LEU A 138 -4.65 -9.66 22.84
C LEU A 138 -5.22 -11.07 22.92
N ASN A 139 -5.78 -11.54 21.81
CA ASN A 139 -6.05 -12.95 21.58
C ASN A 139 -5.04 -13.52 20.58
N VAL A 140 -4.41 -14.64 20.94
CA VAL A 140 -3.48 -15.36 20.08
C VAL A 140 -4.13 -16.66 19.64
N TYR A 141 -4.36 -16.79 18.34
CA TYR A 141 -4.88 -18.01 17.71
C TYR A 141 -3.75 -18.71 16.96
N TYR A 142 -3.73 -20.04 16.99
CA TYR A 142 -2.81 -20.85 16.19
C TYR A 142 -3.54 -22.01 15.50
N PHE A 143 -3.41 -22.04 14.17
CA PHE A 143 -4.00 -23.04 13.27
C PHE A 143 -2.88 -23.77 12.50
N PRO A 144 -2.29 -24.85 13.05
CA PRO A 144 -1.16 -25.58 12.46
C PRO A 144 -1.44 -26.19 11.08
N GLU A 145 -2.69 -26.56 10.80
CA GLU A 145 -3.05 -27.28 9.57
C GLU A 145 -3.36 -26.35 8.39
N LEU A 146 -3.65 -25.07 8.65
CA LEU A 146 -4.01 -24.13 7.60
C LEU A 146 -2.77 -23.53 6.94
N ASP A 147 -2.69 -23.61 5.61
CA ASP A 147 -1.65 -22.95 4.81
C ASP A 147 -2.27 -22.00 3.76
N PRO A 148 -2.73 -20.82 4.19
CA PRO A 148 -3.42 -19.89 3.29
C PRO A 148 -2.50 -19.25 2.23
N VAL A 149 -1.18 -19.42 2.34
CA VAL A 149 -0.21 -18.89 1.37
C VAL A 149 -0.10 -19.81 0.16
N ASN A 150 -0.04 -21.12 0.41
CA ASN A 150 0.19 -22.10 -0.66
C ASN A 150 -1.10 -22.77 -1.16
N ASN A 151 -2.21 -22.69 -0.40
CA ASN A 151 -3.47 -23.32 -0.75
C ASN A 151 -4.65 -22.33 -0.75
N SER A 152 -5.29 -22.16 -1.91
CA SER A 152 -6.42 -21.23 -2.07
C SER A 152 -7.69 -21.64 -1.32
N ASN A 153 -7.89 -22.94 -1.10
CA ASN A 153 -9.04 -23.42 -0.32
C ASN A 153 -8.83 -23.08 1.15
N ASP A 154 -7.61 -23.30 1.67
CA ASP A 154 -7.25 -22.94 3.04
C ASP A 154 -7.32 -21.43 3.26
N TYR A 155 -7.02 -20.61 2.24
CA TYR A 155 -7.22 -19.16 2.31
C TYR A 155 -8.70 -18.76 2.51
N LYS A 156 -9.63 -19.44 1.83
CA LYS A 156 -11.08 -19.21 2.02
C LYS A 156 -11.50 -19.63 3.42
N THR A 157 -11.15 -20.86 3.82
CA THR A 157 -11.44 -21.39 5.15
C THR A 157 -10.86 -20.50 6.25
N PHE A 158 -9.64 -19.99 6.07
CA PHE A 158 -9.00 -19.05 6.99
C PHE A 158 -9.78 -17.74 7.12
N THR A 159 -10.24 -17.18 6.00
CA THR A 159 -11.05 -15.96 5.99
C THR A 159 -12.41 -16.18 6.64
N ASP A 160 -13.05 -17.32 6.36
CA ASP A 160 -14.33 -17.71 6.96
C ASP A 160 -14.21 -17.90 8.47
N ILE A 161 -13.14 -18.54 8.96
CA ILE A 161 -12.85 -18.70 10.40
C ILE A 161 -12.70 -17.34 11.07
N ILE A 162 -11.99 -16.41 10.44
CA ILE A 162 -11.80 -15.06 10.99
C ILE A 162 -13.15 -14.36 11.14
N ASP A 163 -13.97 -14.39 10.10
CA ASP A 163 -15.24 -13.66 10.11
C ASP A 163 -16.27 -14.29 11.04
N THR A 164 -16.35 -15.63 11.08
CA THR A 164 -17.39 -16.34 11.84
C THR A 164 -16.99 -16.68 13.28
N LYS A 165 -15.73 -17.07 13.53
CA LYS A 165 -15.30 -17.55 14.85
C LYS A 165 -14.54 -16.49 15.67
N ILE A 166 -13.66 -15.72 15.02
CA ILE A 166 -12.77 -14.79 15.71
C ILE A 166 -13.44 -13.43 15.90
N LEU A 167 -13.86 -12.82 14.79
CA LEU A 167 -14.57 -11.54 14.80
C LEU A 167 -16.05 -11.71 15.14
N LYS A 168 -16.64 -12.87 14.83
CA LYS A 168 -18.07 -13.16 15.00
C LYS A 168 -18.94 -12.03 14.43
N LYS A 169 -18.77 -11.76 13.14
CA LYS A 169 -19.58 -10.77 12.43
C LYS A 169 -21.06 -11.17 12.53
N ASP A 170 -21.93 -10.21 12.80
CA ASP A 170 -23.36 -10.45 12.89
C ASP A 170 -23.90 -10.92 11.51
N ALA A 171 -24.62 -12.05 11.51
CA ALA A 171 -25.16 -12.65 10.29
C ALA A 171 -26.22 -11.78 9.58
N LYS A 172 -26.86 -10.85 10.29
CA LYS A 172 -27.89 -9.94 9.78
C LYS A 172 -27.31 -8.58 9.38
N ASP A 173 -26.24 -8.14 10.05
CA ASP A 173 -25.57 -6.88 9.76
C ASP A 173 -24.05 -7.01 9.84
N THR A 174 -23.41 -7.21 8.68
CA THR A 174 -21.95 -7.34 8.56
C THR A 174 -21.14 -6.11 9.01
N SER A 175 -21.82 -4.99 9.32
CA SER A 175 -21.17 -3.82 9.91
C SER A 175 -21.02 -3.91 11.44
N LYS A 176 -21.60 -4.95 12.07
CA LYS A 176 -21.57 -5.20 13.51
C LYS A 176 -20.97 -6.57 13.83
N TYR A 177 -20.54 -6.71 15.08
CA TYR A 177 -20.07 -7.95 15.66
C TYR A 177 -21.05 -8.45 16.74
N GLU A 178 -21.15 -9.76 16.91
CA GLU A 178 -21.97 -10.35 17.97
C GLU A 178 -21.40 -10.08 19.37
N LEU A 179 -20.08 -9.92 19.47
CA LEU A 179 -19.34 -9.62 20.68
C LEU A 179 -18.40 -8.46 20.44
N VAL A 180 -18.01 -7.76 21.52
CA VAL A 180 -17.01 -6.69 21.43
C VAL A 180 -15.71 -7.27 20.86
N PRO A 181 -15.22 -6.75 19.71
CA PRO A 181 -14.06 -7.30 19.05
C PRO A 181 -12.78 -6.93 19.82
N VAL A 182 -11.81 -7.84 19.78
CA VAL A 182 -10.55 -7.73 20.51
C VAL A 182 -9.37 -7.82 19.55
N THR A 183 -8.31 -7.06 19.83
CA THR A 183 -7.04 -7.15 19.10
C THR A 183 -6.58 -8.61 19.07
N SER A 184 -6.29 -9.13 17.89
CA SER A 184 -6.00 -10.54 17.70
C SER A 184 -4.80 -10.73 16.78
N ILE A 185 -3.93 -11.67 17.12
CA ILE A 185 -2.90 -12.22 16.23
C ILE A 185 -3.22 -13.68 15.95
N ILE A 186 -3.17 -14.04 14.69
CA ILE A 186 -3.57 -15.35 14.22
C ILE A 186 -2.39 -15.93 13.47
N PHE A 187 -1.85 -17.02 13.98
CA PHE A 187 -0.78 -17.77 13.36
C PHE A 187 -1.35 -18.96 12.60
N THR A 188 -0.85 -19.18 11.40
CA THR A 188 -1.13 -20.37 10.59
C THR A 188 0.17 -21.13 10.37
N LYS A 189 0.17 -22.14 9.48
CA LYS A 189 1.37 -22.90 9.18
C LYS A 189 2.50 -22.02 8.63
N THR A 190 2.22 -21.12 7.69
CA THR A 190 3.23 -20.38 6.91
C THR A 190 3.11 -18.85 6.99
N SER A 191 2.07 -18.36 7.65
CA SER A 191 1.74 -16.94 7.73
C SER A 191 1.10 -16.55 9.05
N PHE A 192 0.96 -15.24 9.25
CA PHE A 192 0.20 -14.68 10.36
C PHE A 192 -0.68 -13.51 9.89
N ARG A 193 -1.73 -13.22 10.65
CA ARG A 193 -2.58 -12.04 10.46
C ARG A 193 -2.77 -11.33 11.80
N VAL A 194 -2.59 -10.01 11.82
CA VAL A 194 -2.80 -9.15 12.99
C VAL A 194 -3.98 -8.24 12.70
N ILE A 195 -4.95 -8.20 13.62
CA ILE A 195 -6.12 -7.34 13.57
C ILE A 195 -6.12 -6.50 14.84
N VAL A 196 -6.05 -5.18 14.70
CA VAL A 196 -5.91 -4.25 15.83
C VAL A 196 -7.22 -3.52 16.06
N PHE A 197 -7.70 -3.54 17.30
CA PHE A 197 -8.84 -2.77 17.79
C PHE A 197 -8.41 -1.79 18.88
N LYS A 198 -9.20 -0.74 19.13
CA LYS A 198 -9.00 0.16 20.28
C LYS A 198 -9.78 -0.39 21.47
N ALA A 199 -9.10 -0.97 22.46
CA ALA A 199 -9.77 -1.76 23.49
C ALA A 199 -10.54 -0.97 24.54
N VAL A 200 -10.15 0.28 24.84
CA VAL A 200 -10.72 1.05 25.97
C VAL A 200 -12.14 1.56 25.68
N ASP A 201 -12.55 1.64 24.40
CA ASP A 201 -13.87 2.12 23.96
C ASP A 201 -14.52 1.20 22.90
N ALA A 202 -14.09 -0.06 22.84
CA ALA A 202 -14.62 -0.99 21.84
C ALA A 202 -16.08 -1.33 22.14
N THR A 203 -16.95 -1.15 21.15
CA THR A 203 -18.32 -1.63 21.11
C THR A 203 -18.47 -2.66 19.99
N VAL A 204 -19.63 -3.29 19.91
CA VAL A 204 -20.00 -4.20 18.81
C VAL A 204 -19.98 -3.56 17.43
N GLU A 205 -19.90 -2.22 17.33
CA GLU A 205 -19.84 -1.48 16.06
C GLU A 205 -18.42 -0.96 15.76
N THR A 206 -17.45 -1.18 16.65
CA THR A 206 -16.10 -0.65 16.51
C THR A 206 -15.35 -1.33 15.38
N LYS A 207 -15.02 -0.57 14.33
CA LYS A 207 -14.16 -1.05 13.24
C LYS A 207 -12.72 -1.23 13.71
N TYR A 208 -12.03 -2.21 13.13
CA TYR A 208 -10.61 -2.39 13.37
C TYR A 208 -9.84 -1.12 12.95
N SER A 209 -8.84 -0.73 13.73
CA SER A 209 -7.98 0.40 13.42
C SER A 209 -6.98 0.06 12.33
N SER A 210 -6.49 -1.18 12.31
CA SER A 210 -5.50 -1.65 11.34
C SER A 210 -5.55 -3.17 11.20
N ILE A 211 -5.18 -3.66 10.03
CA ILE A 211 -5.04 -5.08 9.73
C ILE A 211 -3.75 -5.30 8.94
N MET A 212 -3.07 -6.42 9.19
CA MET A 212 -1.86 -6.81 8.49
C MET A 212 -1.79 -8.31 8.32
N GLU A 213 -1.21 -8.74 7.23
CA GLU A 213 -0.78 -10.11 7.00
C GLU A 213 0.73 -10.15 6.87
N GLY A 214 1.35 -11.24 7.32
CA GLY A 214 2.77 -11.48 7.15
C GLY A 214 3.05 -12.95 6.86
N GLN A 215 4.21 -13.23 6.28
CA GLN A 215 4.66 -14.57 5.88
C GLN A 215 5.96 -14.93 6.58
N PHE A 216 6.16 -16.20 6.92
CA PHE A 216 7.36 -16.63 7.65
C PHE A 216 8.60 -16.82 6.77
N LYS A 217 8.50 -16.59 5.45
CA LYS A 217 9.59 -16.79 4.48
C LYS A 217 10.91 -16.11 4.87
N LEU A 218 10.86 -14.94 5.50
CA LEU A 218 12.05 -14.18 5.93
C LEU A 218 12.31 -14.29 7.45
N LEU A 219 11.54 -15.12 8.14
CA LEU A 219 11.60 -15.36 9.59
C LEU A 219 12.14 -16.76 9.91
N LYS A 220 12.74 -17.43 8.93
CA LYS A 220 13.34 -18.76 9.06
C LYS A 220 14.32 -18.82 10.25
N GLY A 221 14.14 -19.81 11.12
CA GLY A 221 14.97 -20.02 12.31
C GLY A 221 14.64 -19.09 13.48
N THR A 222 13.58 -18.28 13.39
CA THR A 222 13.16 -17.41 14.50
C THR A 222 12.45 -18.24 15.56
N ASN A 223 13.04 -18.29 16.75
CA ASN A 223 12.45 -18.90 17.92
C ASN A 223 11.71 -17.83 18.74
N LEU A 224 10.42 -18.02 19.01
CA LEU A 224 9.65 -17.10 19.85
C LEU A 224 9.88 -17.39 21.34
N ALA A 225 10.37 -18.60 21.69
CA ALA A 225 10.71 -18.95 23.07
C ALA A 225 11.93 -18.17 23.58
N THR A 226 12.90 -17.85 22.71
CA THR A 226 14.10 -17.07 23.11
C THR A 226 13.77 -15.64 23.52
N VAL A 227 12.58 -15.13 23.18
CA VAL A 227 12.11 -13.84 23.66
C VAL A 227 11.90 -13.85 25.17
N SER A 228 11.62 -15.02 25.77
CA SER A 228 11.49 -15.17 27.22
C SER A 228 12.83 -15.23 27.95
N ASP A 229 13.94 -15.60 27.29
CA ASP A 229 15.28 -15.54 27.92
C ASP A 229 15.78 -14.09 28.09
N ILE A 230 15.17 -13.15 27.36
CA ILE A 230 15.35 -11.69 27.54
C ILE A 230 14.77 -11.21 28.89
N ASN A 231 13.98 -12.03 29.59
CA ASN A 231 13.27 -11.69 30.84
C ASN A 231 14.16 -11.49 32.07
N ASN A 232 15.48 -11.71 31.98
CA ASN A 232 16.37 -11.57 33.14
C ASN A 232 16.78 -10.11 33.47
N SER A 233 16.32 -9.12 32.70
CA SER A 233 16.41 -7.71 33.05
C SER A 233 15.21 -6.93 32.49
N ASN A 234 14.83 -5.83 33.14
CA ASN A 234 13.72 -4.94 32.73
C ASN A 234 13.84 -4.46 31.27
N ASN A 235 13.35 -5.24 30.30
CA ASN A 235 13.63 -5.05 28.87
C ASN A 235 12.36 -5.08 27.99
N ALA A 236 11.27 -4.44 28.42
CA ALA A 236 10.05 -4.25 27.60
C ALA A 236 10.38 -3.69 26.19
N GLU A 237 11.43 -2.86 26.10
CA GLU A 237 11.93 -2.28 24.85
C GLU A 237 12.63 -3.32 23.93
N SER A 238 13.30 -4.33 24.50
CA SER A 238 13.90 -5.41 23.71
C SER A 238 12.83 -6.34 23.14
N ILE A 239 11.80 -6.66 23.93
CA ILE A 239 10.64 -7.44 23.46
C ILE A 239 9.90 -6.67 22.35
N LYS A 240 9.70 -5.37 22.54
CA LYS A 240 9.14 -4.48 21.51
C LYS A 240 9.98 -4.52 20.23
N THR A 241 11.30 -4.40 20.35
CA THR A 241 12.21 -4.40 19.20
C THR A 241 12.14 -5.72 18.44
N PHE A 242 12.12 -6.85 19.16
CA PHE A 242 11.93 -8.17 18.54
C PHE A 242 10.63 -8.24 17.74
N TRP A 243 9.50 -7.83 18.33
CA TRP A 243 8.21 -7.88 17.63
C TRP A 243 8.13 -6.88 16.47
N CYS A 244 8.74 -5.71 16.58
CA CYS A 244 8.89 -4.78 15.46
C CYS A 244 9.64 -5.44 14.29
N GLU A 245 10.78 -6.07 14.57
CA GLU A 245 11.58 -6.77 13.55
C GLU A 245 10.84 -7.98 12.97
N PHE A 246 10.11 -8.73 13.82
CA PHE A 246 9.28 -9.85 13.39
C PHE A 246 8.19 -9.40 12.41
N LEU A 247 7.44 -8.35 12.76
CA LEU A 247 6.40 -7.80 11.89
C LEU A 247 6.99 -7.21 10.61
N ASP A 248 8.13 -6.53 10.69
CA ASP A 248 8.80 -5.93 9.51
C ASP A 248 9.27 -6.99 8.52
N LYS A 249 9.99 -8.01 8.99
CA LYS A 249 10.44 -9.14 8.15
C LYS A 249 9.26 -9.97 7.64
N GLY A 250 8.25 -10.20 8.48
CA GLY A 250 7.04 -10.93 8.12
C GLY A 250 6.23 -10.23 7.02
N TYR A 251 6.10 -8.91 7.09
CA TYR A 251 5.34 -8.12 6.12
C TYR A 251 6.11 -7.90 4.79
N GLN A 252 7.44 -7.95 4.81
CA GLN A 252 8.29 -7.60 3.66
C GLN A 252 7.96 -8.35 2.35
N PRO A 253 7.72 -9.68 2.32
CA PRO A 253 7.38 -10.38 1.07
C PRO A 253 6.08 -9.87 0.44
N LEU A 254 5.04 -9.66 1.27
CA LEU A 254 3.76 -9.13 0.83
C LEU A 254 3.88 -7.68 0.38
N LYS A 255 4.61 -6.86 1.14
CA LYS A 255 4.92 -5.46 0.81
C LYS A 255 5.53 -5.33 -0.57
N VAL A 256 6.60 -6.08 -0.85
CA VAL A 256 7.32 -6.01 -2.13
C VAL A 256 6.40 -6.43 -3.27
N SER A 257 5.67 -7.53 -3.11
CA SER A 257 4.73 -8.03 -4.13
C SER A 257 3.62 -7.02 -4.43
N GLN A 258 2.94 -6.51 -3.40
CA GLN A 258 1.86 -5.53 -3.55
C GLN A 258 2.35 -4.18 -4.10
N THR A 259 3.53 -3.73 -3.70
CA THR A 259 4.13 -2.50 -4.21
C THR A 259 4.43 -2.64 -5.70
N TRP A 260 5.07 -3.74 -6.13
CA TRP A 260 5.32 -3.99 -7.55
C TRP A 260 4.04 -4.08 -8.37
N LEU A 261 3.03 -4.79 -7.87
CA LEU A 261 1.73 -4.89 -8.52
C LEU A 261 1.08 -3.50 -8.68
N SER A 262 1.02 -2.70 -7.62
CA SER A 262 0.44 -1.35 -7.64
C SER A 262 1.21 -0.40 -8.56
N THR A 263 2.55 -0.41 -8.49
CA THR A 263 3.41 0.37 -9.37
C THR A 263 3.21 -0.03 -10.83
N SER A 264 3.14 -1.33 -11.14
CA SER A 264 2.94 -1.82 -12.51
C SER A 264 1.58 -1.42 -13.10
N ILE A 265 0.51 -1.46 -12.30
CA ILE A 265 -0.82 -1.02 -12.70
C ILE A 265 -0.81 0.48 -13.01
N LEU A 266 -0.21 1.30 -12.14
CA LEU A 266 -0.12 2.75 -12.36
C LEU A 266 0.68 3.09 -13.63
N THR A 267 1.81 2.44 -13.85
CA THR A 267 2.60 2.59 -15.06
C THR A 267 1.81 2.18 -16.30
N GLY A 268 1.07 1.06 -16.22
CA GLY A 268 0.21 0.59 -17.30
C GLY A 268 -0.90 1.58 -17.66
N ILE A 269 -1.61 2.11 -16.66
CA ILE A 269 -2.65 3.14 -16.86
C ILE A 269 -2.05 4.39 -17.50
N SER A 270 -0.91 4.86 -17.00
CA SER A 270 -0.23 6.06 -17.54
C SER A 270 0.22 5.86 -18.98
N ALA A 271 0.69 4.66 -19.33
CA ALA A 271 1.09 4.29 -20.68
C ALA A 271 -0.11 4.30 -21.64
N VAL A 272 -1.20 3.63 -21.26
CA VAL A 272 -2.45 3.59 -22.04
C VAL A 272 -3.03 5.00 -22.22
N ALA A 273 -3.06 5.81 -21.16
CA ALA A 273 -3.53 7.19 -21.23
C ALA A 273 -2.69 8.02 -22.20
N THR A 274 -1.37 7.86 -22.20
CA THR A 274 -0.47 8.54 -23.14
C THR A 274 -0.76 8.11 -24.59
N LEU A 275 -0.92 6.82 -24.86
CA LEU A 275 -1.26 6.34 -26.20
C LEU A 275 -2.63 6.85 -26.67
N PHE A 276 -3.62 6.84 -25.78
CA PHE A 276 -4.96 7.34 -26.06
C PHE A 276 -4.95 8.84 -26.40
N VAL A 277 -4.20 9.64 -25.64
CA VAL A 277 -4.01 11.06 -25.94
C VAL A 277 -3.29 11.27 -27.27
N GLY A 278 -2.31 10.44 -27.61
CA GLY A 278 -1.64 10.49 -28.92
C GLY A 278 -2.61 10.27 -30.08
N LEU A 279 -3.59 9.38 -29.89
CA LEU A 279 -4.68 9.15 -30.83
C LEU A 279 -5.67 10.32 -30.88
N LEU A 280 -6.02 10.92 -29.73
CA LEU A 280 -6.87 12.11 -29.69
C LEU A 280 -6.23 13.29 -30.42
N ILE A 281 -4.93 13.54 -30.19
CA ILE A 281 -4.19 14.59 -30.88
C ILE A 281 -4.29 14.37 -32.40
N PHE A 282 -4.10 13.13 -32.88
CA PHE A 282 -4.21 12.81 -34.31
C PHE A 282 -5.57 13.17 -34.89
N ILE A 283 -6.66 12.76 -34.21
CA ILE A 283 -8.03 13.03 -34.66
C ILE A 283 -8.31 14.53 -34.72
N VAL A 284 -7.94 15.27 -33.67
CA VAL A 284 -8.20 16.71 -33.61
C VAL A 284 -7.35 17.48 -34.61
N THR A 285 -6.12 17.03 -34.88
CA THR A 285 -5.29 17.65 -35.92
C THR A 285 -5.89 17.51 -37.31
N ARG A 286 -6.70 16.48 -37.59
CA ARG A 286 -7.37 16.28 -38.89
C ARG A 286 -8.60 17.16 -39.14
N GLY A 287 -8.96 18.04 -38.20
CA GLY A 287 -10.04 18.99 -38.40
C GLY A 287 -9.78 19.93 -39.58
N LYS A 288 -10.82 20.25 -40.37
CA LYS A 288 -10.71 21.09 -41.57
C LYS A 288 -10.09 22.48 -41.30
N ASN A 289 -10.26 23.02 -40.09
CA ASN A 289 -9.79 24.34 -39.68
C ASN A 289 -8.47 24.29 -38.87
N ASN A 290 -7.81 23.14 -38.78
CA ASN A 290 -6.59 22.99 -38.00
C ASN A 290 -5.36 23.40 -38.83
N LEU A 291 -4.45 24.18 -38.23
CA LEU A 291 -3.21 24.64 -38.88
C LEU A 291 -2.26 23.48 -39.25
N TYR A 292 -2.43 22.32 -38.61
CA TYR A 292 -1.57 21.15 -38.75
C TYR A 292 -2.35 19.90 -39.22
N ASN A 293 -3.28 20.08 -40.17
CA ASN A 293 -4.06 19.00 -40.79
C ASN A 293 -3.22 17.95 -41.54
N ASP A 294 -1.96 18.26 -41.84
CA ASP A 294 -0.99 17.36 -42.47
C ASP A 294 -0.28 16.42 -41.47
N MET A 295 -0.58 16.50 -40.17
CA MET A 295 0.12 15.74 -39.15
C MET A 295 -0.17 14.24 -39.24
N SER A 296 0.86 13.45 -39.52
CA SER A 296 0.76 11.98 -39.55
C SER A 296 0.58 11.39 -38.16
N PHE A 297 -0.01 10.20 -38.07
CA PHE A 297 -0.17 9.43 -36.83
C PHE A 297 1.18 9.22 -36.09
N ALA A 298 2.24 9.01 -36.87
CA ALA A 298 3.60 8.94 -36.36
C ALA A 298 4.03 10.22 -35.62
N GLN A 299 3.73 11.38 -36.19
CA GLN A 299 4.11 12.67 -35.63
C GLN A 299 3.27 13.02 -34.40
N SER A 300 1.99 12.62 -34.36
CA SER A 300 1.13 12.81 -33.18
C SER A 300 1.58 11.97 -32.00
N LEU A 301 1.96 10.72 -32.23
CA LEU A 301 2.48 9.87 -31.17
C LEU A 301 3.81 10.40 -30.62
N LYS A 302 4.71 10.88 -31.49
CA LYS A 302 5.96 11.55 -31.06
C LYS A 302 5.67 12.80 -30.22
N ALA A 303 4.79 13.68 -30.69
CA ALA A 303 4.43 14.89 -29.97
C ALA A 303 3.84 14.57 -28.60
N CYS A 304 2.98 13.56 -28.52
CA CYS A 304 2.41 13.08 -27.28
C CYS A 304 3.47 12.56 -26.29
N ALA A 305 4.44 11.76 -26.76
CA ALA A 305 5.53 11.29 -25.92
C ALA A 305 6.37 12.45 -25.35
N PHE A 306 6.63 13.49 -26.15
CA PHE A 306 7.32 14.70 -25.66
C PHE A 306 6.46 15.50 -24.67
N LEU A 307 5.14 15.51 -24.85
CA LEU A 307 4.20 16.16 -23.92
C LEU A 307 4.09 15.42 -22.58
N ALA A 308 4.21 14.10 -22.57
CA ALA A 308 4.03 13.28 -21.36
C ALA A 308 5.06 13.56 -20.26
N LEU A 309 6.26 14.04 -20.62
CA LEU A 309 7.36 14.20 -19.69
C LEU A 309 7.12 15.28 -18.61
N SER A 310 6.62 16.47 -18.97
CA SER A 310 6.41 17.54 -17.98
C SER A 310 5.36 17.18 -16.93
N PRO A 311 4.18 16.65 -17.31
CA PRO A 311 3.20 16.12 -16.36
C PRO A 311 3.77 15.02 -15.48
N ALA A 312 4.60 14.12 -16.02
CA ALA A 312 5.26 13.08 -15.24
C ALA A 312 6.23 13.64 -14.18
N VAL A 313 6.98 14.70 -14.49
CA VAL A 313 7.85 15.38 -13.53
C VAL A 313 7.03 16.08 -12.44
N ILE A 314 5.92 16.72 -12.81
CA ILE A 314 5.01 17.35 -11.83
C ILE A 314 4.40 16.28 -10.91
N THR A 315 3.96 15.15 -11.47
CA THR A 315 3.48 14.00 -10.71
C THR A 315 4.53 13.43 -9.78
N LEU A 316 5.79 13.37 -10.22
CA LEU A 316 6.88 12.92 -9.36
C LEU A 316 7.01 13.82 -8.12
N ILE A 317 7.02 15.14 -8.32
CA ILE A 317 7.14 16.11 -7.23
C ILE A 317 5.91 16.02 -6.30
N LEU A 318 4.71 16.11 -6.87
CA LEU A 318 3.47 16.06 -6.09
C LEU A 318 3.25 14.70 -5.43
N GLY A 319 3.67 13.62 -6.05
CA GLY A 319 3.53 12.27 -5.51
C GLY A 319 4.40 12.03 -4.28
N PHE A 320 5.53 12.74 -4.13
CA PHE A 320 6.30 12.69 -2.88
C PHE A 320 5.65 13.50 -1.76
N ILE A 321 4.95 14.60 -2.08
CA ILE A 321 4.26 15.43 -1.09
C ILE A 321 2.94 14.78 -0.67
N MET A 322 2.20 14.23 -1.64
CA MET A 322 0.86 13.66 -1.48
C MET A 322 0.73 12.35 -2.30
N PRO A 323 1.23 11.22 -1.78
CA PRO A 323 1.25 9.95 -2.52
C PRO A 323 -0.14 9.47 -2.99
N SER A 324 -1.19 9.74 -2.20
CA SER A 324 -2.57 9.34 -2.51
C SER A 324 -3.15 10.02 -3.76
N PHE A 325 -2.59 11.17 -4.17
CA PHE A 325 -3.08 11.94 -5.32
C PHE A 325 -2.17 11.85 -6.55
N ALA A 326 -1.10 11.06 -6.51
CA ALA A 326 -0.10 11.01 -7.60
C ALA A 326 -0.70 10.62 -8.96
N SER A 327 -1.55 9.59 -9.00
CA SER A 327 -2.22 9.12 -10.23
C SER A 327 -3.17 10.17 -10.80
N MET A 328 -3.99 10.78 -9.94
CA MET A 328 -4.91 11.87 -10.30
C MET A 328 -4.13 13.09 -10.82
N ALA A 329 -3.03 13.44 -10.17
CA ALA A 329 -2.18 14.55 -10.56
C ALA A 329 -1.61 14.35 -11.97
N TYR A 330 -1.21 13.13 -12.33
CA TYR A 330 -0.76 12.84 -13.69
C TYR A 330 -1.85 13.07 -14.73
N ILE A 331 -3.03 12.47 -14.53
CA ILE A 331 -4.13 12.57 -15.48
C ILE A 331 -4.57 14.02 -15.67
N LEU A 332 -4.70 14.78 -14.59
CA LEU A 332 -5.11 16.18 -14.64
C LEU A 332 -4.07 17.08 -15.33
N THR A 333 -2.80 16.97 -14.94
CA THR A 333 -1.74 17.80 -15.52
C THR A 333 -1.47 17.44 -16.97
N PHE A 334 -1.57 16.15 -17.32
CA PHE A 334 -1.45 15.68 -18.69
C PHE A 334 -2.63 16.10 -19.57
N GLY A 335 -3.86 16.00 -19.04
CA GLY A 335 -5.07 16.49 -19.71
C GLY A 335 -5.01 17.98 -19.99
N MET A 336 -4.69 18.80 -18.98
CA MET A 336 -4.55 20.24 -19.12
C MET A 336 -3.48 20.62 -20.16
N ARG A 337 -2.31 19.96 -20.09
CA ARG A 337 -1.22 20.19 -21.04
C ARG A 337 -1.61 19.83 -22.48
N THR A 338 -2.36 18.76 -22.64
CA THR A 338 -2.89 18.30 -23.94
C THR A 338 -3.89 19.31 -24.50
N ILE A 339 -4.80 19.85 -23.68
CA ILE A 339 -5.75 20.88 -24.10
C ILE A 339 -5.01 22.11 -24.64
N PHE A 340 -4.00 22.61 -23.92
CA PHE A 340 -3.20 23.75 -24.39
C PHE A 340 -2.41 23.43 -25.66
N PHE A 341 -1.94 22.20 -25.83
CA PHE A 341 -1.30 21.77 -27.07
C PHE A 341 -2.29 21.77 -28.23
N VAL A 342 -3.48 21.20 -28.03
CA VAL A 342 -4.54 21.13 -29.04
C VAL A 342 -5.02 22.52 -29.44
N MET A 343 -5.28 23.43 -28.49
CA MET A 343 -5.67 24.82 -28.76
C MET A 343 -4.69 25.55 -29.68
N ARG A 344 -3.38 25.31 -29.49
CA ARG A 344 -2.32 25.84 -30.34
C ARG A 344 -2.35 25.26 -31.76
N THR A 345 -2.82 24.03 -31.94
CA THR A 345 -2.99 23.44 -33.27
C THR A 345 -4.23 23.95 -34.00
N SER A 346 -5.33 24.17 -33.28
CA SER A 346 -6.63 24.56 -33.84
C SER A 346 -6.78 26.05 -34.18
N GLY A 347 -5.70 26.84 -34.08
CA GLY A 347 -5.71 28.27 -34.45
C GLY A 347 -6.33 29.23 -33.43
N GLY A 348 -6.52 28.81 -32.16
CA GLY A 348 -7.16 29.63 -31.13
C GLY A 348 -6.19 30.45 -30.26
N VAL A 349 -6.27 31.78 -30.40
CA VAL A 349 -5.75 32.86 -29.54
C VAL A 349 -4.25 33.19 -29.65
N SER A 350 -3.86 33.77 -30.77
CA SER A 350 -2.93 34.91 -30.76
C SER A 350 -3.35 35.87 -31.86
N GLY A 351 -3.96 37.00 -31.45
CA GLY A 351 -4.50 37.96 -32.40
C GLY A 351 -5.18 39.18 -31.80
N SER A 352 -4.70 39.73 -30.68
CA SER A 352 -4.86 41.16 -30.38
C SER A 352 -3.48 41.75 -30.10
N ASN A 353 -2.64 41.78 -31.13
CA ASN A 353 -1.61 42.81 -31.23
C ASN A 353 -1.26 42.96 -32.71
N ASN A 354 -1.41 44.20 -33.15
CA ASN A 354 -1.08 44.73 -34.46
C ASN A 354 0.22 44.12 -35.00
N GLN A 355 0.14 43.43 -36.14
CA GLN A 355 1.19 43.48 -37.14
C GLN A 355 0.54 43.28 -38.51
N GLU A 356 0.70 44.31 -39.32
CA GLU A 356 0.13 44.53 -40.62
C GLU A 356 0.40 43.34 -41.55
N LYS A 357 -0.65 42.86 -42.22
CA LYS A 357 -0.50 42.08 -43.44
C LYS A 357 0.03 43.02 -44.53
N PRO A 358 1.13 42.73 -45.24
CA PRO A 358 1.34 43.37 -46.52
C PRO A 358 0.32 42.79 -47.53
N VAL A 359 -0.54 43.71 -47.97
CA VAL A 359 -1.59 43.58 -48.96
C VAL A 359 -0.94 43.37 -50.35
N TYR A 360 -1.32 42.28 -51.04
CA TYR A 360 -1.25 42.04 -52.49
C TYR A 360 0.07 42.31 -53.24
N GLN A 361 0.67 41.25 -53.80
CA GLN A 361 1.27 41.31 -55.15
C GLN A 361 0.65 40.19 -56.00
N ALA A 362 -0.39 40.55 -56.74
CA ALA A 362 -0.84 39.78 -57.89
C ALA A 362 0.20 39.95 -59.01
N ARG A 363 0.50 38.84 -59.68
CA ARG A 363 1.31 38.83 -60.91
C ARG A 363 0.58 39.62 -62.00
N SER A 364 1.29 40.54 -62.63
CA SER A 364 1.09 40.99 -64.01
C SER A 364 2.40 40.79 -64.75
#